data_AF-A0A523AHQ9-F1
#
_entry.id   AF-A0A523AHQ9-F1
#
_cell.length_a   1.000
_cell.length_b   1.000
_cell.length_c   1.000
_cell.angle_alpha   90.00
_cell.angle_beta   90.00
_cell.angle_gamma   90.00
#
_symmetry.space_group_name_H-M   'P 1'
#
loop_
_entity.id
_entity.type
_entity.pdbx_description
1 polymer ?
#
loop_
_entity_poly.entity_id
_entity_poly.type
_entity_poly.pdbx_seq_one_letter_code
_entity_poly.pdbx_strand_id
1 'polypeptide(L)' 'MPWPPKVFWVGLLIIYGTAVLGWLLEATVKIQKIPTAQIWYTSIWATFLAPVIVSWMYFYFRERAEAKKAAEKKEVS' A
#
# COMPACT_ATOMS: atom_id res chain seq x y z
N MET A 1 -14.71 -3.67 -9.57
CA MET A 1 -15.30 -2.64 -8.68
C MET A 1 -14.15 -1.80 -8.14
N PRO A 2 -14.05 -0.48 -8.42
CA PRO A 2 -12.96 0.30 -7.85
C PRO A 2 -13.29 0.54 -6.38
N TRP A 3 -12.59 -0.17 -5.49
CA TRP A 3 -12.65 0.10 -4.05
C TRP A 3 -12.32 1.58 -3.79
N PRO A 4 -12.97 2.24 -2.81
CA PRO A 4 -12.62 3.61 -2.44
C PRO A 4 -11.12 3.70 -2.08
N PRO A 5 -10.37 4.68 -2.60
CA PRO A 5 -8.92 4.78 -2.37
C PRO A 5 -8.56 4.75 -0.89
N LYS A 6 -9.39 5.38 -0.04
CA LYS A 6 -9.21 5.39 1.41
C LYS A 6 -9.15 4.00 2.02
N VAL A 7 -10.01 3.07 1.59
CA VAL A 7 -10.04 1.71 2.16
C VAL A 7 -8.83 0.90 1.69
N PHE A 8 -8.38 1.12 0.46
CA PHE A 8 -7.15 0.53 -0.04
C PHE A 8 -5.94 0.95 0.83
N TRP A 9 -5.78 2.25 1.09
CA TRP A 9 -4.69 2.76 1.90
C TRP A 9 -4.76 2.31 3.36
N VAL A 10 -5.95 2.21 3.94
CA VAL A 10 -6.13 1.68 5.31
C VAL A 10 -5.74 0.20 5.39
N GLY A 11 -6.18 -0.63 4.43
CA GLY A 11 -5.79 -2.04 4.38
C GLY A 11 -4.28 -2.23 4.19
N LEU A 12 -3.67 -1.39 3.35
CA LEU A 12 -2.22 -1.36 3.11
C LEU A 12 -1.46 -1.02 4.39
N LEU A 13 -1.91 -0.01 5.14
CA LEU A 13 -1.28 0.39 6.40
C LEU A 13 -1.38 -0.71 7.47
N ILE A 14 -2.49 -1.45 7.51
CA ILE A 14 -2.66 -2.59 8.43
C ILE A 14 -1.70 -3.74 8.06
N ILE A 15 -1.63 -4.13 6.79
CA ILE A 15 -0.79 -5.26 6.34
C ILE A 15 0.71 -4.93 6.50
N TYR A 16 1.14 -3.76 6.02
CA TYR A 16 2.55 -3.37 6.15
C TYR A 16 2.92 -2.99 7.58
N GLY A 17 2.01 -2.33 8.31
CA GLY A 17 2.21 -1.98 9.71
C GLY A 17 2.36 -3.22 10.60
N THR A 18 1.55 -4.26 10.40
CA THR A 18 1.69 -5.54 11.14
C THR A 18 2.96 -6.29 10.77
N ALA A 19 3.36 -6.30 9.50
CA ALA A 19 4.63 -6.89 9.08
C ALA A 19 5.84 -6.17 9.71
N VAL A 20 5.83 -4.83 9.75
CA VAL A 20 6.89 -4.02 10.38
C VAL A 20 6.90 -4.18 11.89
N LEU A 21 5.72 -4.21 12.52
CA LEU A 21 5.59 -4.47 13.95
C LEU A 21 6.15 -5.84 14.32
N GLY A 22 5.84 -6.89 13.56
CA GLY A 22 6.39 -8.23 13.76
C GLY A 22 7.92 -8.24 13.64
N TRP A 23 8.46 -7.52 12.66
CA TRP A 23 9.91 -7.39 12.47
C TRP A 23 10.60 -6.61 13.59
N LEU A 24 9.98 -5.53 14.07
CA LEU A 24 10.44 -4.76 15.22
C LEU A 24 10.39 -5.58 16.52
N LEU A 25 9.35 -6.39 16.71
CA LEU A 25 9.21 -7.26 17.87
C LEU A 25 10.30 -8.34 17.88
N GLU A 26 10.57 -8.95 16.73
CA GLU A 26 11.68 -9.92 16.62
C GLU A 26 13.05 -9.27 16.84
N ALA A 27 13.27 -8.07 16.30
CA ALA A 27 14.52 -7.33 16.45
C ALA A 27 14.75 -6.85 17.90
N THR A 28 13.71 -6.36 18.59
CA THR A 28 13.80 -5.82 19.94
C THR A 28 13.89 -6.89 21.02
N VAL A 29 13.16 -8.01 20.85
CA VAL A 29 13.17 -9.11 21.83
C VAL A 29 14.37 -10.05 21.60
N LYS A 30 15.20 -9.82 20.56
CA LYS A 30 16.35 -10.67 20.16
C LYS A 30 15.99 -12.15 20.02
N ILE A 31 14.72 -12.46 19.76
CA ILE A 31 14.24 -13.84 19.53
C ILE A 31 14.44 -14.15 18.05
N GLN A 32 15.69 -14.23 17.59
CA GLN A 32 16.01 -14.88 16.30
C GLN A 32 15.89 -16.41 16.45
N LYS A 33 14.75 -16.92 16.91
CA LYS A 33 14.55 -18.38 17.01
C LYS A 33 14.10 -19.00 15.70
N ILE A 34 13.61 -18.21 14.73
CA ILE A 34 13.04 -18.71 13.48
C ILE A 34 13.76 -18.06 12.29
N PRO A 35 14.79 -18.71 11.72
CA PRO A 35 15.54 -18.16 10.58
C PRO A 35 14.67 -17.93 9.33
N THR A 36 13.51 -18.56 9.24
CA THR A 36 12.53 -18.38 8.17
C THR A 36 11.59 -17.17 8.36
N ALA A 37 11.56 -16.53 9.53
CA ALA A 37 10.66 -15.41 9.78
C ALA A 37 11.02 -14.19 8.91
N GLN A 38 12.31 -13.92 8.73
CA GLN A 38 12.79 -12.85 7.85
C GLN A 38 12.40 -13.09 6.38
N ILE A 39 12.43 -14.34 5.91
CA ILE A 39 11.98 -14.72 4.57
C ILE A 39 10.46 -14.50 4.44
N TRP A 40 9.70 -14.81 5.49
CA TRP A 40 8.25 -14.56 5.53
C TRP A 40 7.89 -13.09 5.43
N TYR A 41 8.53 -12.22 6.23
CA TYR A 41 8.28 -10.78 6.14
C TYR A 41 8.68 -10.21 4.78
N THR A 42 9.83 -10.62 4.25
CA THR A 42 10.31 -10.17 2.94
C THR A 42 9.39 -10.63 1.83
N SER A 43 8.84 -11.85 1.92
CA SER A 43 7.89 -12.40 0.97
C SER A 43 6.56 -11.65 1.01
N ILE A 44 6.00 -11.39 2.19
CA ILE A 44 4.80 -10.56 2.35
C ILE A 44 5.04 -9.17 1.76
N TRP A 45 6.17 -8.54 2.07
CA TRP A 45 6.52 -7.24 1.51
C TRP A 45 6.58 -7.25 -0.01
N ALA A 46 7.28 -8.23 -0.59
CA ALA A 46 7.47 -8.36 -2.03
C ALA A 46 6.17 -8.70 -2.79
N THR A 47 5.34 -9.60 -2.23
CA THR A 47 4.06 -10.00 -2.84
C THR A 47 3.09 -8.84 -2.95
N PHE A 48 3.03 -7.98 -1.93
CA PHE A 48 2.09 -6.86 -1.93
C PHE A 48 2.64 -5.58 -2.58
N LEU A 49 3.95 -5.49 -2.84
CA LEU A 49 4.58 -4.30 -3.42
C LEU A 49 4.09 -4.01 -4.85
N ALA A 50 3.99 -5.03 -5.70
CA ALA A 50 3.49 -4.85 -7.06
C ALA A 50 2.03 -4.39 -7.11
N PRO A 51 1.07 -5.00 -6.37
CA PRO A 51 -0.29 -4.48 -6.21
C PRO A 51 -0.34 -3.04 -5.70
N VAL A 52 0.56 -2.66 -4.79
CA VAL A 52 0.66 -1.29 -4.26
C VAL A 52 1.03 -0.30 -5.34
N ILE A 53 2.09 -0.59 -6.12
CA ILE A 53 2.56 0.28 -7.19
C ILE A 53 1.48 0.43 -8.26
N VAL A 54 0.85 -0.68 -8.67
CA VAL A 54 -0.23 -0.67 -9.67
C VAL A 54 -1.44 0.13 -9.18
N SER A 55 -1.82 -0.03 -7.91
CA SER A 55 -2.93 0.72 -7.33
C SER A 55 -2.61 2.20 -7.19
N TRP A 56 -1.38 2.54 -6.77
CA TRP A 56 -0.92 3.93 -6.71
C TRP A 56 -0.97 4.59 -8.07
N MET A 57 -0.46 3.93 -9.12
CA MET A 57 -0.56 4.42 -10.49
C MET A 57 -2.02 4.59 -10.93
N TYR A 58 -2.88 3.59 -10.68
CA TYR A 58 -4.29 3.64 -11.06
C TYR A 58 -5.05 4.81 -10.41
N PHE A 59 -4.86 5.01 -9.11
CA PHE A 59 -5.49 6.13 -8.40
C PHE A 59 -4.93 7.48 -8.85
N TYR A 60 -3.62 7.59 -9.05
CA TYR A 60 -2.96 8.81 -9.54
C TYR A 60 -3.48 9.24 -10.92
N PHE A 61 -3.59 8.30 -11.87
CA PHE A 61 -4.13 8.60 -13.19
C PHE A 61 -5.62 8.97 -13.14
N ARG A 62 -6.41 8.33 -12.27
CA ARG A 62 -7.82 8.69 -12.08
C ARG A 62 -8.01 10.08 -11.51
N GLU A 63 -7.28 10.44 -10.46
CA GLU A 63 -7.36 11.77 -9.84
C GLU A 63 -6.95 12.86 -10.84
N ARG A 64 -5.91 12.64 -11.64
CA ARG A 64 -5.53 13.57 -12.72
C ARG A 64 -6.59 13.67 -13.82
N ALA A 65 -7.23 12.56 -14.19
CA ALA A 65 -8.30 12.58 -15.19
C ALA A 65 -9.55 13.31 -14.71
N GLU A 66 -9.94 13.12 -13.44
CA GLU A 66 -11.06 13.84 -12.82
C GLU A 66 -10.74 15.33 -12.66
N ALA A 67 -9.53 15.68 -12.23
CA ALA A 67 -9.07 17.08 -12.16
C ALA A 67 -9.09 17.78 -13.52
N LYS A 68 -8.67 17.08 -14.59
CA LYS A 68 -8.69 17.63 -15.95
C LYS A 68 -10.11 17.89 -16.44
N LYS A 69 -11.03 16.94 -16.22
CA LYS A 69 -12.46 17.14 -16.53
C LYS A 69 -13.08 18.28 -15.72
N ALA A 70 -12.71 18.43 -14.45
CA ALA A 70 -13.20 19.52 -13.62
C ALA A 70 -12.69 20.90 -14.06
N ALA A 71 -11.45 20.98 -14.55
CA ALA A 71 -10.88 22.21 -15.12
C ALA A 71 -11.58 22.58 -16.44
N GLU A 72 -11.74 21.61 -17.34
CA GLU A 72 -12.40 21.80 -18.64
C GLU A 72 -13.87 22.24 -18.45
N LYS A 73 -14.55 21.74 -17.42
CA LYS A 73 -15.93 22.16 -17.09
C LYS A 73 -16.02 23.59 -16.52
N LYS A 74 -14.94 24.13 -15.94
CA LYS A 74 -14.87 25.51 -15.44
C LYS A 74 -14.53 26.53 -16.52
N GLU A 75 -13.82 26.13 -17.57
CA GLU A 75 -13.53 27.00 -18.71
C GLU A 75 -14.74 27.17 -19.65
N VAL A 76 -15.70 26.24 -19.60
CA VAL A 76 -16.90 26.23 -20.45
C VAL A 76 -18.11 26.90 -19.76
N SER A 77 -18.03 27.26 -18.47
CA SER A 77 -19.09 27.97 -17.72
C SER A 77 -18.79 29.47 -17.59
#